data_AF-A0A804PUB8-F1
#
_entry.id   AF-A0A804PUB8-F1
#
_cell.length_a   1.000
_cell.length_b   1.000
_cell.length_c   1.000
_cell.angle_alpha   90.00
_cell.angle_beta   90.00
_cell.angle_gamma   90.00
#
_symmetry.space_group_name_H-M   'P 1'
#
loop_
_entity.id
_entity.type
_entity.pdbx_description
1 polymer ?
#
loop_
_entity_poly.entity_id
_entity_poly.type
_entity_poly.pdbx_seq_one_letter_code
_entity_poly.pdbx_strand_id
1 'polypeptide(L)'
;MAAVDLTPRTPKKAYGGDGGAYYEWSPADLPMLAVASIGAAKLSLAAGGLSLPSYSDSAKVAYVLQGVGTCGLVLPEATKEKVVAVKEGDALALPFGAVTWWHNGPAAQADLTVLFLGDTSKGHKRGQFTNFQLTGSAGIFTGLSTEFVSRAWDLPEPDAARLVSSQPASGIVKLPASAAALPAPSPQDRAGVALNCLEAPLDVDIPGGGRVVVLNTANLPLVREVGLGADLVRIDAHSMCSPGFSCDSAYQVTYIVRGSGRVPLHRAPLPCRVQDRRRVRDGVVLHHHHPEPGVQPPGGEDVGVEGHLAGGAAGVLQHHSGDGEAVPLQEARLGDLFRASQLQLKHQLSKTGERRSFSIVVKVMVINN
;
A
#
# COMPACT_ATOMS: atom_id res chain seq x y z
N MET A 1 -20.82 -0.50 -18.33
CA MET A 1 -20.13 0.41 -17.38
C MET A 1 -19.45 1.51 -18.17
N ALA A 2 -19.55 2.77 -17.72
CA ALA A 2 -18.83 3.89 -18.34
C ALA A 2 -17.31 3.68 -18.27
N ALA A 3 -16.57 4.27 -19.21
CA ALA A 3 -15.11 4.18 -19.26
C ALA A 3 -14.47 4.74 -17.98
N VAL A 4 -13.79 3.89 -17.20
CA VAL A 4 -13.10 4.30 -15.96
C VAL A 4 -11.76 4.94 -16.32
N ASP A 5 -11.45 6.15 -15.86
CA ASP A 5 -10.11 6.74 -16.05
C ASP A 5 -9.08 5.95 -15.23
N LEU A 6 -8.00 5.48 -15.87
CA LEU A 6 -6.92 4.71 -15.25
C LEU A 6 -5.60 5.50 -15.20
N THR A 7 -5.67 6.82 -15.39
CA THR A 7 -4.54 7.73 -15.25
C THR A 7 -3.98 7.66 -13.83
N PRO A 8 -2.67 7.39 -13.65
CA PRO A 8 -2.05 7.50 -12.34
C PRO A 8 -2.21 8.94 -11.82
N ARG A 9 -2.62 9.06 -10.55
CA ARG A 9 -2.72 10.35 -9.87
C ARG A 9 -1.81 10.35 -8.66
N THR A 10 -1.35 11.52 -8.27
CA THR A 10 -0.68 11.74 -6.99
C THR A 10 -1.72 11.83 -5.87
N PRO A 11 -1.41 11.37 -4.64
CA PRO A 11 -2.34 11.48 -3.54
C PRO A 11 -2.44 12.94 -3.08
N LYS A 12 -3.58 13.31 -2.50
CA LYS A 12 -3.81 14.66 -1.94
C LYS A 12 -3.65 14.63 -0.42
N LYS A 13 -3.19 15.73 0.17
CA LYS A 13 -3.09 15.86 1.63
C LYS A 13 -4.51 15.82 2.22
N ALA A 14 -4.77 14.84 3.09
CA ALA A 14 -6.01 14.72 3.83
C ALA A 14 -5.96 15.56 5.11
N TYR A 15 -4.89 15.36 5.90
CA TYR A 15 -4.62 16.08 7.15
C TYR A 15 -3.13 16.07 7.47
N GLY A 16 -2.72 16.82 8.48
CA GLY A 16 -1.33 16.87 8.95
C GLY A 16 -1.02 18.16 9.69
N GLY A 17 0.22 18.26 10.18
CA GLY A 17 0.75 19.41 10.91
C GLY A 17 2.25 19.52 10.72
N ASP A 18 2.93 20.20 11.65
CA ASP A 18 4.37 20.48 11.55
C ASP A 18 5.26 19.22 11.58
N GLY A 19 4.72 18.10 12.06
CA GLY A 19 5.41 16.81 12.11
C GLY A 19 5.28 15.97 10.84
N GLY A 20 4.42 16.36 9.90
CA GLY A 20 4.16 15.58 8.70
C GLY A 20 2.71 15.63 8.22
N ALA A 21 2.39 14.75 7.28
CA ALA A 21 1.09 14.72 6.63
C ALA A 21 0.65 13.32 6.25
N TYR A 22 -0.66 13.13 6.27
CA TYR A 22 -1.35 11.96 5.73
C TYR A 22 -1.97 12.34 4.39
N TYR A 23 -1.67 11.55 3.37
CA TYR A 23 -2.12 11.72 2.01
C TYR A 23 -3.00 10.55 1.60
N GLU A 24 -4.01 10.81 0.78
CA GLU A 24 -4.95 9.81 0.32
C GLU A 24 -5.20 9.92 -1.16
N TRP A 25 -5.48 8.78 -1.78
CA TRP A 25 -6.09 8.75 -3.09
C TRP A 25 -7.60 8.68 -2.92
N SER A 26 -8.30 9.70 -3.43
CA SER A 26 -9.75 9.80 -3.32
C SER A 26 -10.43 9.14 -4.53
N PRO A 27 -11.55 8.41 -4.33
CA PRO A 27 -12.40 7.95 -5.42
C PRO A 27 -12.93 9.07 -6.32
N ALA A 28 -12.94 10.33 -5.84
CA ALA A 28 -13.31 11.47 -6.68
C ALA A 28 -12.29 11.73 -7.80
N ASP A 29 -11.01 11.47 -7.55
CA ASP A 29 -9.91 11.63 -8.52
C ASP A 29 -9.57 10.31 -9.23
N LEU A 30 -9.79 9.19 -8.54
CA LEU A 30 -9.49 7.84 -8.98
C LEU A 30 -10.71 6.92 -8.77
N PRO A 31 -11.76 7.01 -9.61
CA PRO A 31 -13.02 6.27 -9.42
C PRO A 31 -12.87 4.75 -9.35
N MET A 32 -11.81 4.22 -9.97
CA MET A 32 -11.51 2.79 -9.94
C MET A 32 -11.28 2.25 -8.53
N LEU A 33 -10.82 3.08 -7.59
CA LEU A 33 -10.61 2.67 -6.19
C LEU A 33 -11.94 2.30 -5.53
N ALA A 34 -13.02 3.05 -5.78
CA ALA A 34 -14.35 2.71 -5.28
C ALA A 34 -14.92 1.46 -5.96
N VAL A 35 -14.70 1.29 -7.27
CA VAL A 35 -15.14 0.09 -8.01
C VAL A 35 -14.47 -1.16 -7.46
N ALA A 36 -13.16 -1.10 -7.21
CA ALA A 36 -12.38 -2.20 -6.68
C ALA A 36 -12.49 -2.38 -5.17
N SER A 37 -13.12 -1.43 -4.46
CA SER A 37 -13.10 -1.35 -3.00
C SER A 37 -11.68 -1.36 -2.41
N ILE A 38 -10.74 -0.65 -3.03
CA ILE A 38 -9.34 -0.58 -2.59
C ILE A 38 -9.05 0.80 -2.01
N GLY A 39 -8.62 0.84 -0.76
CA GLY A 39 -8.08 2.04 -0.14
C GLY A 39 -6.58 2.17 -0.41
N ALA A 40 -6.15 3.39 -0.69
CA ALA A 40 -4.74 3.72 -0.81
C ALA A 40 -4.43 5.03 -0.07
N ALA A 41 -3.34 5.05 0.69
CA ALA A 41 -2.88 6.25 1.40
C ALA A 41 -1.37 6.24 1.63
N LYS A 42 -0.81 7.39 1.98
CA LYS A 42 0.61 7.58 2.28
C LYS A 42 0.77 8.47 3.50
N LEU A 43 1.54 8.01 4.48
CA LEU A 43 1.97 8.80 5.63
C LEU A 43 3.40 9.28 5.38
N SER A 44 3.65 10.57 5.61
CA SER A 44 4.98 11.18 5.56
C SER A 44 5.24 11.89 6.88
N LEU A 45 6.28 11.50 7.60
CA LEU A 45 6.67 12.11 8.86
C LEU A 45 8.08 12.71 8.75
N ALA A 46 8.18 14.01 9.00
CA ALA A 46 9.45 14.71 9.11
C ALA A 46 10.17 14.32 10.41
N ALA A 47 11.43 14.70 10.57
CA ALA A 47 12.17 14.46 11.82
C ALA A 47 11.41 15.02 13.06
N GLY A 48 11.23 14.16 14.06
CA GLY A 48 10.43 14.43 15.26
C GLY A 48 8.91 14.32 15.05
N GLY A 49 8.46 13.91 13.86
CA GLY A 49 7.05 13.73 13.54
C GLY A 49 6.44 12.50 14.20
N LEU A 50 5.29 12.67 14.83
CA LEU A 50 4.47 11.60 15.42
C LEU A 50 3.08 11.62 14.79
N SER A 51 2.70 10.53 14.12
CA SER A 51 1.31 10.21 13.86
C SER A 51 0.69 9.69 15.16
N LEU A 52 -0.31 10.40 15.67
CA LEU A 52 -1.03 10.04 16.88
C LEU A 52 -1.73 8.68 16.72
N PRO A 53 -2.02 7.99 17.85
CA PRO A 53 -2.69 6.70 17.83
C PRO A 53 -4.04 6.77 17.12
N SER A 54 -4.22 5.93 16.11
CA SER A 54 -5.48 5.76 15.38
C SER A 54 -5.70 4.33 14.95
N TYR A 55 -6.96 3.94 14.81
CA TYR A 55 -7.34 2.71 14.11
C TYR A 55 -8.04 3.03 12.80
N SER A 56 -8.15 2.04 11.93
CA SER A 56 -8.79 2.18 10.61
C SER A 56 -9.96 1.22 10.48
N ASP A 57 -10.99 1.65 9.74
CA ASP A 57 -12.15 0.81 9.37
C ASP A 57 -11.85 -0.26 8.31
N SER A 58 -10.58 -0.49 8.00
CA SER A 58 -10.16 -1.31 6.87
C SER A 58 -8.89 -2.06 7.23
N ALA A 59 -8.84 -3.34 6.86
CA ALA A 59 -7.60 -4.11 6.93
C ALA A 59 -6.67 -3.71 5.77
N LYS A 60 -5.38 -3.58 6.06
CA LYS A 60 -4.40 -3.04 5.11
C LYS A 60 -3.01 -3.58 5.33
N VAL A 61 -2.18 -3.49 4.28
CA VAL A 61 -0.74 -3.67 4.36
C VAL A 61 -0.09 -2.29 4.40
N ALA A 62 0.79 -2.08 5.37
CA ALA A 62 1.69 -0.95 5.43
C ALA A 62 3.04 -1.35 4.83
N TYR A 63 3.61 -0.54 3.95
CA TYR A 63 4.94 -0.74 3.38
C TYR A 63 5.79 0.52 3.56
N VAL A 64 6.96 0.40 4.19
CA VAL A 64 7.86 1.52 4.41
C VAL A 64 8.63 1.80 3.13
N LEU A 65 8.27 2.92 2.48
CA LEU A 65 8.86 3.37 1.23
C LEU A 65 10.25 3.98 1.43
N GLN A 66 10.48 4.66 2.55
CA GLN A 66 11.71 5.38 2.85
C GLN A 66 11.83 5.64 4.35
N GLY A 67 13.08 5.69 4.82
CA GLY A 67 13.41 6.15 6.16
C GLY A 67 13.43 5.05 7.21
N VAL A 68 13.63 5.45 8.46
CA VAL A 68 13.65 4.59 9.64
C VAL A 68 12.76 5.23 10.70
N GLY A 69 12.02 4.42 11.44
CA GLY A 69 11.08 4.91 12.44
C GLY A 69 10.71 3.87 13.47
N THR A 70 9.72 4.23 14.27
CA THR A 70 9.09 3.34 15.25
C THR A 70 7.59 3.31 15.02
N CYS A 71 7.01 2.11 15.06
CA CYS A 71 5.58 1.89 14.99
C CYS A 71 5.12 1.22 16.28
N GLY A 72 4.14 1.79 16.96
CA GLY A 72 3.40 1.08 18.00
C GLY A 72 2.17 0.44 17.37
N LEU A 73 1.91 -0.81 17.77
CA LEU A 73 0.79 -1.61 17.29
C LEU A 73 0.06 -2.23 18.48
N VAL A 74 -1.23 -1.96 18.58
CA VAL A 74 -2.15 -2.65 19.48
C VAL A 74 -3.18 -3.39 18.63
N LEU A 75 -3.10 -4.71 18.64
CA LEU A 75 -4.07 -5.56 17.96
C LEU A 75 -5.38 -5.61 18.76
N PRO A 76 -6.53 -5.82 18.11
CA PRO A 76 -7.77 -6.10 18.81
C PRO A 76 -7.57 -7.22 19.84
N GLU A 77 -8.14 -7.04 21.05
CA GLU A 77 -8.06 -8.01 22.16
C GLU A 77 -6.66 -8.25 22.74
N ALA A 78 -5.62 -7.59 22.22
CA ALA A 78 -4.27 -7.71 22.78
C ALA A 78 -4.17 -7.02 24.13
N THR A 79 -3.55 -7.69 25.10
CA THR A 79 -3.29 -7.15 26.44
C THR A 79 -2.01 -6.31 26.51
N LYS A 80 -1.24 -6.26 25.41
CA LYS A 80 0.05 -5.55 25.33
C LYS A 80 0.20 -4.89 23.98
N GLU A 81 0.75 -3.68 24.01
CA GLU A 81 1.28 -3.01 22.84
C GLU A 81 2.56 -3.70 22.36
N LYS A 82 2.74 -3.74 21.04
CA LYS A 82 3.98 -4.12 20.39
C LYS A 82 4.65 -2.88 19.82
N VAL A 83 5.92 -2.67 20.16
CA VAL A 83 6.67 -1.52 19.67
C VAL A 83 7.77 -2.00 18.73
N VAL A 84 7.63 -1.68 17.44
CA VAL A 84 8.47 -2.22 16.38
C VAL A 84 9.30 -1.13 15.73
N ALA A 85 10.61 -1.34 15.64
CA ALA A 85 11.46 -0.53 14.77
C ALA A 85 11.09 -0.86 13.33
N VAL A 86 11.01 0.14 12.46
CA VAL A 86 10.70 -0.03 11.04
C VAL A 86 11.74 0.69 10.17
N LYS A 87 12.04 0.13 9.00
CA LYS A 87 12.95 0.70 8.00
C LYS A 87 12.45 0.45 6.59
N GLU A 88 13.02 1.14 5.62
CA GLU A 88 12.74 0.92 4.19
C GLU A 88 12.69 -0.57 3.83
N GLY A 89 11.64 -0.95 3.09
CA GLY A 89 11.39 -2.33 2.69
C GLY A 89 10.54 -3.13 3.67
N ASP A 90 10.29 -2.62 4.89
CA ASP A 90 9.43 -3.31 5.84
C ASP A 90 7.96 -3.28 5.41
N ALA A 91 7.33 -4.45 5.42
CA ALA A 91 5.90 -4.64 5.28
C ALA A 91 5.29 -5.10 6.61
N LEU A 92 4.15 -4.51 6.98
CA LEU A 92 3.36 -4.87 8.15
C LEU A 92 1.92 -5.14 7.70
N ALA A 93 1.35 -6.25 8.16
CA ALA A 93 -0.07 -6.55 8.01
C ALA A 93 -0.82 -5.92 9.19
N LEU A 94 -1.79 -5.06 8.88
CA LEU A 94 -2.60 -4.32 9.85
C LEU A 94 -4.05 -4.78 9.74
N PRO A 95 -4.52 -5.67 10.64
CA PRO A 95 -5.91 -6.11 10.68
C PRO A 95 -6.89 -4.96 10.92
N PHE A 96 -8.16 -5.19 10.60
CA PHE A 96 -9.24 -4.25 10.92
C PHE A 96 -9.23 -3.90 12.42
N GLY A 97 -9.36 -2.61 12.73
CA GLY A 97 -9.40 -2.14 14.12
C GLY A 97 -8.06 -2.11 14.86
N ALA A 98 -6.96 -2.53 14.22
CA ALA A 98 -5.63 -2.38 14.81
C ALA A 98 -5.30 -0.90 15.03
N VAL A 99 -4.91 -0.54 16.25
CA VAL A 99 -4.46 0.81 16.61
C VAL A 99 -2.98 0.91 16.30
N THR A 100 -2.59 1.97 15.59
CA THR A 100 -1.18 2.27 15.33
C THR A 100 -0.84 3.71 15.61
N TRP A 101 0.40 3.94 16.06
CA TRP A 101 1.07 5.23 16.01
C TRP A 101 2.42 5.06 15.33
N TRP A 102 2.93 6.13 14.72
CA TRP A 102 4.16 6.10 13.92
C TRP A 102 5.02 7.30 14.28
N HIS A 103 6.30 7.08 14.51
CA HIS A 103 7.22 8.13 14.91
C HIS A 103 8.49 8.11 14.07
N ASN A 104 8.86 9.28 13.56
CA ASN A 104 10.16 9.53 12.97
C ASN A 104 11.03 10.28 13.99
N GLY A 105 12.16 9.67 14.39
CA GLY A 105 13.00 10.21 15.46
C GLY A 105 13.52 11.64 15.17
N PRO A 106 13.81 12.46 16.19
CA PRO A 106 14.26 13.84 16.00
C PRO A 106 15.63 13.94 15.31
N ALA A 107 16.46 12.89 15.39
CA ALA A 107 17.76 12.82 14.73
C ALA A 107 17.70 12.20 13.33
N ALA A 108 16.50 11.93 12.79
CA ALA A 108 16.36 11.33 11.48
C ALA A 108 16.83 12.27 10.36
N GLN A 109 17.58 11.72 9.41
CA GLN A 109 18.11 12.47 8.27
C GLN A 109 17.16 12.47 7.06
N ALA A 110 16.16 11.59 7.07
CA ALA A 110 15.18 11.42 6.01
C ALA A 110 13.79 11.33 6.61
N ASP A 111 12.80 11.73 5.82
CA ASP A 111 11.39 11.55 6.16
C ASP A 111 11.06 10.05 6.19
N LEU A 112 10.28 9.65 7.20
CA LEU A 112 9.67 8.33 7.25
C LEU A 112 8.43 8.35 6.35
N THR A 113 8.46 7.57 5.28
CA THR A 113 7.33 7.45 4.36
C THR A 113 6.76 6.04 4.38
N VAL A 114 5.45 5.92 4.64
CA VAL A 114 4.74 4.63 4.72
C VAL A 114 3.56 4.66 3.75
N LEU A 115 3.49 3.66 2.88
CA LEU A 115 2.37 3.40 1.98
C LEU A 115 1.37 2.46 2.65
N PHE A 116 0.09 2.74 2.51
CA PHE A 116 -1.00 1.86 2.94
C PHE A 116 -1.84 1.45 1.74
N LEU A 117 -2.08 0.16 1.58
CA LEU A 117 -2.95 -0.42 0.57
C LEU A 117 -3.81 -1.50 1.21
N GLY A 118 -5.11 -1.51 0.94
CA GLY A 118 -6.04 -2.31 1.73
C GLY A 118 -7.44 -2.42 1.17
N ASP A 119 -8.23 -3.30 1.77
CA ASP A 119 -9.63 -3.55 1.39
C ASP A 119 -10.57 -2.64 2.18
N THR A 120 -11.39 -1.91 1.43
CA THR A 120 -12.40 -0.96 1.93
C THR A 120 -13.83 -1.45 1.64
N SER A 121 -14.00 -2.70 1.21
CA SER A 121 -15.31 -3.28 0.90
C SER A 121 -16.28 -3.26 2.08
N LYS A 122 -15.72 -3.30 3.30
CA LYS A 122 -16.42 -3.19 4.59
C LYS A 122 -16.21 -1.85 5.29
N GLY A 123 -15.47 -0.92 4.68
CA GLY A 123 -15.22 0.41 5.24
C GLY A 123 -16.42 1.34 5.08
N HIS A 124 -16.40 2.48 5.79
CA HIS A 124 -17.46 3.50 5.70
C HIS A 124 -17.54 4.12 4.30
N LYS A 125 -16.39 4.21 3.61
CA LYS A 125 -16.27 4.73 2.26
C LYS A 125 -15.53 3.72 1.39
N ARG A 126 -16.17 3.28 0.31
CA ARG A 126 -15.49 2.42 -0.67
C ARG A 126 -14.41 3.21 -1.39
N GLY A 127 -13.22 2.63 -1.49
CA GLY A 127 -12.07 3.22 -2.17
C GLY A 127 -11.24 4.19 -1.32
N GLN A 128 -11.55 4.33 -0.03
CA GLN A 128 -10.86 5.25 0.88
C GLN A 128 -10.87 4.72 2.31
N PHE A 129 -9.76 4.86 3.03
CA PHE A 129 -9.71 4.53 4.46
C PHE A 129 -10.37 5.60 5.31
N THR A 130 -11.11 5.19 6.35
CA THR A 130 -11.49 6.09 7.44
C THR A 130 -10.61 5.77 8.64
N ASN A 131 -9.85 6.75 9.11
CA ASN A 131 -9.02 6.62 10.31
C ASN A 131 -9.72 7.33 11.48
N PHE A 132 -9.78 6.67 12.62
CA PHE A 132 -10.39 7.13 13.86
C PHE A 132 -9.27 7.45 14.84
N GLN A 133 -9.09 8.73 15.14
CA GLN A 133 -8.06 9.19 16.05
C GLN A 133 -8.47 8.90 17.49
N LEU A 134 -7.56 8.41 18.33
CA LEU A 134 -7.85 8.21 19.75
C LEU A 134 -7.68 9.49 20.57
N THR A 135 -6.84 10.42 20.08
CA THR A 135 -6.55 11.69 20.73
C THR A 135 -6.40 12.78 19.68
N GLY A 136 -6.20 14.02 20.11
CA GLY A 136 -6.22 15.19 19.22
C GLY A 136 -7.61 15.81 19.10
N SER A 137 -7.69 16.90 18.35
CA SER A 137 -8.95 17.64 18.13
C SER A 137 -10.03 16.81 17.43
N ALA A 138 -9.65 15.78 16.66
CA ALA A 138 -10.55 14.83 16.02
C ALA A 138 -10.62 13.46 16.74
N GLY A 139 -10.17 13.40 18.01
CA GLY A 139 -10.16 12.17 18.81
C GLY A 139 -11.57 11.68 19.15
N ILE A 140 -11.79 10.36 19.17
CA ILE A 140 -13.13 9.78 19.44
C ILE A 140 -13.73 10.21 20.80
N PHE A 141 -12.89 10.51 21.79
CA PHE A 141 -13.36 10.89 23.12
C PHE A 141 -13.85 12.34 23.18
N THR A 142 -13.55 13.19 22.19
CA THR A 142 -14.08 14.56 22.15
C THR A 142 -15.59 14.61 21.85
N GLY A 143 -16.14 13.51 21.33
CA GLY A 143 -17.59 13.34 21.11
C GLY A 143 -18.36 12.84 22.33
N LEU A 144 -17.69 12.54 23.45
CA LEU A 144 -18.30 12.04 24.68
C LEU A 144 -18.30 13.13 25.75
N SER A 145 -19.25 13.08 26.70
CA SER A 145 -19.22 13.98 27.84
C SER A 145 -18.06 13.63 28.77
N THR A 146 -17.44 14.64 29.36
CA THR A 146 -16.37 14.45 30.36
C THR A 146 -16.84 13.57 31.52
N GLU A 147 -18.10 13.75 31.96
CA GLU A 147 -18.72 12.91 32.99
C GLU A 147 -18.73 11.42 32.60
N PHE A 148 -19.11 11.09 31.36
CA PHE A 148 -19.14 9.72 30.87
C PHE A 148 -17.74 9.10 30.85
N VAL A 149 -16.77 9.85 30.32
CA VAL A 149 -15.37 9.42 30.23
C VAL A 149 -14.76 9.22 31.62
N SER A 150 -15.01 10.17 32.53
CA SER A 150 -14.62 10.13 33.94
C SER A 150 -15.10 8.85 34.63
N ARG A 151 -16.38 8.51 34.50
CA ARG A 151 -16.95 7.27 35.06
C ARG A 151 -16.40 6.01 34.40
N ALA A 152 -16.21 6.03 33.08
CA ALA A 152 -15.72 4.87 32.33
C ALA A 152 -14.27 4.51 32.66
N TRP A 153 -13.42 5.51 32.95
CA TRP A 153 -12.02 5.32 33.29
C TRP A 153 -11.73 5.32 34.79
N ASP A 154 -12.75 5.53 35.62
CA ASP A 154 -12.61 5.69 37.07
C ASP A 154 -11.59 6.79 37.45
N LEU A 155 -11.75 7.96 36.82
CA LEU A 155 -10.88 9.12 37.01
C LEU A 155 -11.66 10.32 37.54
N PRO A 156 -11.05 11.23 38.32
CA PRO A 156 -11.64 12.52 38.61
C PRO A 156 -11.95 13.29 37.32
N GLU A 157 -13.11 13.95 37.27
CA GLU A 157 -13.56 14.67 36.07
C GLU A 157 -12.54 15.69 35.52
N PRO A 158 -11.82 16.48 36.35
CA PRO A 158 -10.76 17.37 35.85
C PRO A 158 -9.61 16.63 35.17
N ASP A 159 -9.26 15.44 35.65
CA ASP A 159 -8.20 14.62 35.06
C ASP A 159 -8.64 14.01 33.73
N ALA A 160 -9.88 13.51 33.66
CA ALA A 160 -10.47 13.02 32.42
C ALA A 160 -10.57 14.14 31.35
N ALA A 161 -11.03 15.33 31.75
CA ALA A 161 -11.07 16.51 30.88
C ALA A 161 -9.68 16.84 30.33
N ARG A 162 -8.68 16.89 31.21
CA ARG A 162 -7.28 17.14 30.82
C ARG A 162 -6.77 16.10 29.84
N LEU A 163 -7.05 14.81 30.07
CA LEU A 163 -6.56 13.70 29.23
C LEU A 163 -7.14 13.75 27.81
N VAL A 164 -8.42 14.09 27.67
CA VAL A 164 -9.08 14.19 26.35
C VAL A 164 -8.70 15.46 25.60
N SER A 165 -8.46 16.58 26.31
CA SER A 165 -8.28 17.90 25.69
C SER A 165 -6.84 18.40 25.57
N SER A 166 -5.86 17.74 26.20
CA SER A 166 -4.48 18.24 26.26
C SER A 166 -3.75 18.30 24.92
N GLN A 167 -4.22 17.54 23.92
CA GLN A 167 -3.64 17.51 22.59
C GLN A 167 -4.56 18.22 21.59
N PRO A 168 -4.27 19.47 21.18
CA PRO A 168 -5.15 20.23 20.29
C PRO A 168 -4.95 19.89 18.81
N ALA A 169 -3.83 19.28 18.42
CA ALA A 169 -3.52 19.02 17.02
C ALA A 169 -4.37 17.90 16.42
N SER A 170 -4.45 17.88 15.09
CA SER A 170 -5.22 16.88 14.34
C SER A 170 -4.28 15.83 13.70
N GLY A 171 -4.30 14.63 14.27
CA GLY A 171 -3.70 13.41 13.71
C GLY A 171 -2.17 13.34 13.72
N ILE A 172 -1.44 14.38 13.31
CA ILE A 172 0.03 14.37 13.22
C ILE A 172 0.62 15.60 13.91
N VAL A 173 1.58 15.38 14.80
CA VAL A 173 2.26 16.41 15.59
C VAL A 173 3.77 16.34 15.43
N LYS A 174 4.45 17.46 15.70
CA LYS A 174 5.90 17.46 15.90
C LYS A 174 6.20 17.41 17.39
N LEU A 175 6.98 16.42 17.82
CA LEU A 175 7.44 16.34 19.20
C LEU A 175 8.58 17.35 19.41
N PRO A 176 8.52 18.15 20.50
CA PRO A 176 9.64 19.01 20.87
C PRO A 176 10.83 18.16 21.33
N ALA A 177 12.05 18.73 21.28
CA ALA A 177 13.26 18.06 21.76
C ALA A 177 13.21 17.68 23.25
N SER A 178 12.37 18.36 24.03
CA SER A 178 12.14 18.11 25.46
C SER A 178 11.04 17.07 25.72
N ALA A 179 10.42 16.49 24.69
CA ALA A 179 9.38 15.49 24.86
C ALA A 179 9.90 14.26 25.60
N ALA A 180 9.02 13.65 26.40
CA ALA A 180 9.30 12.36 27.01
C ALA A 180 9.63 11.31 25.94
N ALA A 181 10.55 10.40 26.27
CA ALA A 181 10.90 9.32 25.36
C ALA A 181 9.68 8.42 25.11
N LEU A 182 9.42 8.14 23.83
CA LEU A 182 8.45 7.10 23.45
C LEU A 182 8.99 5.72 23.83
N PRO A 183 8.09 4.72 23.98
CA PRO A 183 8.51 3.33 24.20
C PRO A 183 9.57 2.89 23.19
N ALA A 184 10.60 2.20 23.68
CA ALA A 184 11.69 1.72 22.83
C ALA A 184 11.23 0.47 22.05
N PRO A 185 11.59 0.35 20.77
CA PRO A 185 11.24 -0.83 19.99
C PRO A 185 12.01 -2.07 20.46
N SER A 186 11.38 -3.24 20.37
CA SER A 186 12.00 -4.51 20.74
C SER A 186 12.02 -5.51 19.58
N PRO A 187 13.08 -6.34 19.44
CA PRO A 187 13.10 -7.42 18.44
C PRO A 187 12.01 -8.48 18.65
N GLN A 188 11.59 -8.68 19.90
CA GLN A 188 10.54 -9.63 20.29
C GLN A 188 9.18 -9.17 19.78
N ASP A 189 8.87 -7.88 19.89
CA ASP A 189 7.63 -7.29 19.35
C ASP A 189 7.62 -7.32 17.83
N ARG A 190 8.78 -7.15 17.20
CA ARG A 190 8.93 -7.18 15.75
C ARG A 190 8.65 -8.56 15.16
N ALA A 191 8.96 -9.64 15.88
CA ALA A 191 8.77 -11.01 15.42
C ALA A 191 7.30 -11.28 15.04
N GLY A 192 7.09 -11.70 13.79
CA GLY A 192 5.76 -11.99 13.23
C GLY A 192 4.90 -10.76 12.91
N VAL A 193 5.41 -9.54 13.10
CA VAL A 193 4.68 -8.28 12.84
C VAL A 193 5.21 -7.53 11.63
N ALA A 194 6.52 -7.55 11.41
CA ALA A 194 7.15 -6.88 10.27
C ALA A 194 8.07 -7.85 9.51
N LEU A 195 8.00 -7.80 8.19
CA LEU A 195 8.90 -8.51 7.28
C LEU A 195 9.61 -7.49 6.39
N ASN A 196 10.93 -7.54 6.30
CA ASN A 196 11.63 -6.71 5.33
C ASN A 196 11.65 -7.39 3.97
N CYS A 197 10.88 -6.89 3.01
CA CYS A 197 10.74 -7.48 1.67
C CYS A 197 11.99 -7.28 0.79
N LEU A 198 12.90 -6.38 1.16
CA LEU A 198 14.17 -6.20 0.43
C LEU A 198 15.23 -7.23 0.87
N GLU A 199 15.10 -7.75 2.09
CA GLU A 199 16.03 -8.70 2.72
C GLU A 199 15.47 -10.13 2.81
N ALA A 200 14.16 -10.31 2.64
CA ALA A 200 13.51 -11.61 2.71
C ALA A 200 13.98 -12.57 1.60
N PRO A 201 13.93 -13.90 1.84
CA PRO A 201 14.14 -14.89 0.80
C PRO A 201 13.21 -14.65 -0.39
N LEU A 202 13.76 -14.77 -1.59
CA LEU A 202 13.01 -14.53 -2.82
C LEU A 202 12.13 -15.74 -3.13
N ASP A 203 10.85 -15.46 -3.39
CA ASP A 203 9.89 -16.44 -3.87
C ASP A 203 10.09 -16.74 -5.36
N VAL A 204 10.52 -15.71 -6.10
CA VAL A 204 10.89 -15.80 -7.52
C VAL A 204 12.16 -14.98 -7.73
N ASP A 205 13.14 -15.57 -8.41
CA ASP A 205 14.37 -14.89 -8.82
C ASP A 205 14.70 -15.29 -10.26
N ILE A 206 14.48 -14.37 -11.20
CA ILE A 206 14.82 -14.53 -12.62
C ILE A 206 16.02 -13.62 -12.89
N PRO A 207 17.23 -14.18 -13.08
CA PRO A 207 18.42 -13.40 -13.38
C PRO A 207 18.22 -12.51 -14.61
N GLY A 208 18.44 -11.20 -14.44
CA GLY A 208 18.28 -10.21 -15.53
C GLY A 208 16.83 -9.95 -15.93
N GLY A 209 15.85 -10.37 -15.12
CA GLY A 209 14.42 -10.13 -15.35
C GLY A 209 13.75 -9.45 -14.16
N GLY A 210 13.68 -10.15 -13.04
CA GLY A 210 13.02 -9.62 -11.86
C GLY A 210 12.98 -10.58 -10.68
N ARG A 211 12.62 -10.01 -9.53
CA ARG A 211 12.64 -10.67 -8.22
C ARG A 211 11.33 -10.39 -7.49
N VAL A 212 10.75 -11.40 -6.88
CA VAL A 212 9.46 -11.28 -6.15
C VAL A 212 9.60 -11.82 -4.73
N VAL A 213 9.00 -11.09 -3.79
CA VAL A 213 8.73 -11.56 -2.43
C VAL A 213 7.22 -11.49 -2.20
N VAL A 214 6.62 -12.61 -1.84
CA VAL A 214 5.19 -12.74 -1.57
C VAL A 214 4.96 -12.73 -0.06
N LEU A 215 4.11 -11.83 0.41
CA LEU A 215 3.65 -11.80 1.80
C LEU A 215 2.66 -12.95 2.01
N ASN A 216 2.99 -13.85 2.92
CA ASN A 216 2.21 -15.05 3.19
C ASN A 216 2.18 -15.36 4.69
N THR A 217 1.35 -16.32 5.09
CA THR A 217 1.14 -16.64 6.51
C THR A 217 2.35 -17.27 7.20
N ALA A 218 3.33 -17.78 6.44
CA ALA A 218 4.56 -18.33 7.00
C ALA A 218 5.59 -17.24 7.34
N ASN A 219 5.72 -16.20 6.49
CA ASN A 219 6.68 -15.11 6.71
C ASN A 219 6.07 -13.89 7.43
N LEU A 220 4.74 -13.72 7.36
CA LEU A 220 4.00 -12.65 8.03
C LEU A 220 2.61 -13.15 8.47
N PRO A 221 2.51 -13.79 9.66
CA PRO A 221 1.28 -14.46 10.12
C PRO A 221 0.01 -13.62 10.10
N LEU A 222 0.11 -12.31 10.41
CA LEU A 222 -1.01 -11.38 10.43
C LEU A 222 -1.68 -11.17 9.05
N VAL A 223 -1.03 -11.56 7.95
CA VAL A 223 -1.66 -11.53 6.61
C VAL A 223 -2.94 -12.36 6.56
N ARG A 224 -3.03 -13.42 7.38
CA ARG A 224 -4.25 -14.24 7.50
C ARG A 224 -5.46 -13.41 7.96
N GLU A 225 -5.24 -12.51 8.92
CA GLU A 225 -6.28 -11.67 9.50
C GLU A 225 -6.66 -10.51 8.58
N VAL A 226 -5.69 -10.01 7.80
CA VAL A 226 -5.92 -8.96 6.81
C VAL A 226 -6.76 -9.48 5.64
N GLY A 227 -6.55 -10.73 5.23
CA GLY A 227 -7.34 -11.34 4.14
C GLY A 227 -7.01 -10.77 2.76
N LEU A 228 -5.79 -10.26 2.56
CA LEU A 228 -5.31 -9.70 1.29
C LEU A 228 -4.03 -10.40 0.86
N GLY A 229 -3.87 -10.61 -0.44
CA GLY A 229 -2.59 -11.02 -1.03
C GLY A 229 -1.72 -9.79 -1.25
N ALA A 230 -0.42 -9.89 -0.97
CA ALA A 230 0.49 -8.79 -1.27
C ALA A 230 1.88 -9.28 -1.69
N ASP A 231 2.49 -8.61 -2.65
CA ASP A 231 3.83 -8.92 -3.15
C ASP A 231 4.68 -7.67 -3.43
N LEU A 232 5.97 -7.78 -3.15
CA LEU A 232 6.98 -6.84 -3.62
C LEU A 232 7.60 -7.40 -4.90
N VAL A 233 7.52 -6.62 -5.98
CA VAL A 233 8.08 -6.97 -7.29
C VAL A 233 9.22 -6.00 -7.61
N ARG A 234 10.41 -6.53 -7.88
CA ARG A 234 11.56 -5.75 -8.36
C ARG A 234 11.87 -6.14 -9.80
N ILE A 235 11.87 -5.18 -10.71
CA ILE A 235 12.11 -5.42 -12.14
C ILE A 235 13.46 -4.78 -12.49
N ASP A 236 14.27 -5.52 -13.23
CA ASP A 236 15.56 -5.03 -13.71
C ASP A 236 15.41 -4.12 -14.94
N ALA A 237 16.43 -3.32 -15.22
CA ALA A 237 16.42 -2.44 -16.38
C ALA A 237 16.19 -3.27 -17.66
N HIS A 238 15.40 -2.74 -18.59
CA HIS A 238 15.03 -3.40 -19.85
C HIS A 238 14.28 -4.73 -19.70
N SER A 239 13.82 -5.04 -18.49
CA SER A 239 12.99 -6.21 -18.24
C SER A 239 11.51 -5.86 -18.33
N MET A 240 10.70 -6.88 -18.62
CA MET A 240 9.25 -6.76 -18.65
C MET A 240 8.60 -7.76 -17.71
N CYS A 241 7.48 -7.38 -17.14
CA CYS A 241 6.58 -8.38 -16.61
C CYS A 241 5.74 -8.97 -17.74
N SER A 242 5.72 -10.31 -17.83
CA SER A 242 4.84 -11.00 -18.76
C SER A 242 3.39 -10.57 -18.59
N PRO A 243 2.64 -10.52 -19.69
CA PRO A 243 1.23 -10.33 -19.58
C PRO A 243 0.52 -11.38 -18.73
N GLY A 244 -0.34 -10.90 -17.85
CA GLY A 244 -1.04 -11.74 -16.89
C GLY A 244 -2.44 -11.21 -16.64
N PHE A 245 -3.40 -12.14 -16.58
CA PHE A 245 -4.76 -11.85 -16.15
C PHE A 245 -5.07 -12.65 -14.88
N SER A 246 -5.84 -12.05 -13.98
CA SER A 246 -6.37 -12.70 -12.80
C SER A 246 -7.62 -13.50 -13.19
N CYS A 247 -7.54 -14.83 -13.14
CA CYS A 247 -8.71 -15.69 -13.43
C CYS A 247 -9.75 -15.72 -12.29
N ASP A 248 -9.47 -15.10 -11.16
CA ASP A 248 -10.17 -15.25 -9.87
C ASP A 248 -10.98 -14.02 -9.45
N SER A 249 -11.36 -13.14 -10.40
CA SER A 249 -12.12 -11.90 -10.14
C SER A 249 -11.45 -10.95 -9.13
N ALA A 250 -10.17 -11.16 -8.81
CA ALA A 250 -9.43 -10.34 -7.87
C ALA A 250 -9.01 -9.01 -8.51
N TYR A 251 -9.29 -7.91 -7.84
CA TYR A 251 -8.74 -6.61 -8.24
C TYR A 251 -7.26 -6.55 -7.88
N GLN A 252 -6.41 -6.12 -8.82
CA GLN A 252 -4.99 -5.90 -8.54
C GLN A 252 -4.68 -4.41 -8.49
N VAL A 253 -4.05 -3.96 -7.41
CA VAL A 253 -3.56 -2.59 -7.26
C VAL A 253 -2.04 -2.61 -7.23
N THR A 254 -1.39 -1.80 -8.05
CA THR A 254 0.08 -1.70 -8.11
C THR A 254 0.51 -0.30 -7.77
N TYR A 255 1.43 -0.15 -6.82
CA TYR A 255 2.11 1.12 -6.53
C TYR A 255 3.57 1.06 -6.99
N ILE A 256 4.01 2.06 -7.75
CA ILE A 256 5.40 2.15 -8.23
C ILE A 256 6.23 3.02 -7.28
N VAL A 257 7.13 2.37 -6.54
CA VAL A 257 8.02 2.98 -5.53
C VAL A 257 9.06 3.89 -6.18
N ARG A 258 9.76 3.37 -7.18
CA ARG A 258 10.84 4.08 -7.89
C ARG A 258 11.07 3.48 -9.27
N GLY A 259 11.82 4.23 -10.08
CA GLY A 259 12.03 3.94 -11.50
C GLY A 259 10.84 4.38 -12.34
N SER A 260 10.83 3.98 -13.60
CA SER A 260 9.69 4.19 -14.48
C SER A 260 9.52 3.04 -15.46
N GLY A 261 8.27 2.65 -15.69
CA GLY A 261 7.91 1.67 -16.69
C GLY A 261 6.77 2.18 -17.58
N ARG A 262 6.53 1.45 -18.67
CA ARG A 262 5.38 1.61 -19.55
C ARG A 262 4.38 0.51 -19.24
N VAL A 263 3.12 0.88 -19.08
CA VAL A 263 2.03 -0.06 -18.86
C VAL A 263 0.98 0.13 -19.96
N PRO A 264 0.97 -0.70 -21.02
CA PRO A 264 -0.16 -0.80 -21.94
C PRO A 264 -1.33 -1.40 -21.18
N LEU A 265 -2.53 -0.90 -21.42
CA LEU A 265 -3.73 -1.45 -20.80
C LEU A 265 -4.82 -1.67 -21.85
N HIS A 266 -5.28 -2.91 -21.96
CA HIS A 266 -6.24 -3.32 -22.98
C HIS A 266 -7.60 -3.66 -22.36
N ARG A 267 -8.68 -3.17 -22.99
CA ARG A 267 -10.07 -3.50 -22.64
C ARG A 267 -10.67 -4.42 -23.70
N ALA A 268 -11.34 -5.49 -23.26
CA ALA A 268 -12.26 -6.24 -24.11
C ALA A 268 -13.65 -5.59 -24.09
N PRO A 269 -14.46 -5.64 -25.18
CA PRO A 269 -14.22 -6.24 -26.49
C PRO A 269 -14.25 -5.17 -27.59
N LEU A 270 -13.12 -4.56 -27.94
CA LEU A 270 -13.05 -3.72 -29.15
C LEU A 270 -11.87 -4.19 -30.01
N PRO A 271 -12.02 -4.18 -31.35
CA PRO A 271 -10.92 -4.49 -32.24
C PRO A 271 -9.76 -3.55 -31.91
N CYS A 272 -8.62 -4.17 -31.68
CA CYS A 272 -7.35 -3.64 -31.22
C CYS A 272 -7.08 -2.22 -31.74
N ARG A 273 -7.20 -1.20 -30.87
CA ARG A 273 -6.67 0.17 -31.10
C ARG A 273 -6.77 1.09 -29.88
N VAL A 274 -6.47 0.59 -28.68
CA VAL A 274 -6.16 1.48 -27.54
C VAL A 274 -4.84 1.04 -26.94
N GLN A 275 -3.76 1.68 -27.40
CA GLN A 275 -2.40 1.47 -26.92
C GLN A 275 -2.02 2.69 -26.06
N ASP A 276 -2.63 2.80 -24.88
CA ASP A 276 -2.33 3.91 -23.98
C ASP A 276 -1.03 3.59 -23.22
N ARG A 277 0.09 4.10 -23.74
CA ARG A 277 1.43 3.92 -23.15
C ARG A 277 1.64 4.98 -22.07
N ARG A 278 1.60 4.56 -20.80
CA ARG A 278 1.76 5.50 -19.67
C ARG A 278 3.06 5.28 -18.94
N ARG A 279 3.84 6.35 -18.78
CA ARG A 279 4.97 6.40 -17.85
C ARG A 279 4.43 6.64 -16.44
N VAL A 280 4.72 5.73 -15.53
CA VAL A 280 4.22 5.82 -14.15
C VAL A 280 5.40 5.98 -13.18
N ARG A 281 5.32 6.98 -12.29
CA ARG A 281 6.28 7.27 -11.21
C ARG A 281 5.48 7.81 -10.03
N ASP A 282 5.64 7.22 -8.84
CA ASP A 282 4.92 7.59 -7.62
C ASP A 282 3.39 7.66 -7.82
N GLY A 283 2.79 6.50 -8.15
CA GLY A 283 1.37 6.42 -8.48
C GLY A 283 0.80 5.02 -8.34
N VAL A 284 -0.53 4.97 -8.21
CA VAL A 284 -1.33 3.74 -8.12
C VAL A 284 -1.93 3.41 -9.49
N VAL A 285 -1.82 2.15 -9.90
CA VAL A 285 -2.44 1.61 -11.11
C VAL A 285 -3.34 0.43 -10.72
N LEU A 286 -4.59 0.43 -11.22
CA LEU A 286 -5.54 -0.65 -10.98
C LEU A 286 -5.71 -1.50 -12.24
N HIS A 287 -5.70 -2.82 -12.07
CA HIS A 287 -5.98 -3.80 -13.12
C HIS A 287 -7.15 -4.70 -12.69
N HIS A 288 -8.11 -4.94 -13.60
CA HIS A 288 -9.18 -5.92 -13.43
C HIS A 288 -9.57 -6.49 -14.80
N HIS A 289 -9.67 -7.82 -14.91
CA HIS A 289 -10.16 -8.50 -16.10
C HIS A 289 -11.36 -9.38 -15.76
N HIS A 290 -12.46 -9.18 -16.49
CA HIS A 290 -13.63 -10.06 -16.46
C HIS A 290 -13.64 -10.87 -17.76
N PRO A 291 -13.40 -12.18 -17.75
CA PRO A 291 -13.75 -13.01 -18.90
C PRO A 291 -15.27 -13.17 -18.92
N GLU A 292 -15.91 -12.92 -20.06
CA GLU A 292 -17.28 -13.43 -20.29
C GLU A 292 -17.21 -14.94 -20.55
N PRO A 293 -18.14 -15.75 -20.00
CA PRO A 293 -18.14 -17.18 -20.26
C PRO A 293 -18.36 -17.44 -21.76
N GLY A 294 -17.39 -18.06 -22.43
CA GLY A 294 -17.53 -18.55 -23.81
C GLY A 294 -16.69 -17.85 -24.88
N VAL A 295 -15.91 -16.82 -24.55
CA VAL A 295 -15.00 -16.18 -25.53
C VAL A 295 -13.59 -16.71 -25.36
N GLN A 296 -13.10 -17.47 -26.34
CA GLN A 296 -11.70 -17.85 -26.46
C GLN A 296 -10.90 -16.58 -26.81
N PRO A 297 -9.80 -16.26 -26.11
CA PRO A 297 -9.05 -15.04 -26.40
C PRO A 297 -8.52 -15.10 -27.84
N PRO A 298 -8.78 -14.09 -28.69
CA PRO A 298 -8.16 -14.04 -30.01
C PRO A 298 -6.65 -13.90 -29.82
N GLY A 299 -5.86 -14.65 -30.61
CA GLY A 299 -4.39 -14.70 -30.51
C GLY A 299 -3.70 -13.41 -30.94
N GLY A 300 -3.89 -12.33 -30.19
CA GLY A 300 -3.32 -11.01 -30.47
C GLY A 300 -2.95 -10.25 -29.19
N GLU A 301 -1.63 -10.06 -29.03
CA GLU A 301 -0.88 -9.13 -28.18
C GLU A 301 -1.46 -8.73 -26.80
N ASP A 302 -0.80 -9.25 -25.76
CA ASP A 302 -1.18 -9.13 -24.36
C ASP A 302 -0.49 -7.97 -23.59
N VAL A 303 -1.06 -7.61 -22.43
CA VAL A 303 -0.74 -6.49 -21.49
C VAL A 303 0.57 -6.66 -20.69
N GLY A 304 1.68 -5.96 -20.95
CA GLY A 304 2.96 -6.12 -20.18
C GLY A 304 3.53 -4.82 -19.58
N VAL A 305 4.13 -4.85 -18.38
CA VAL A 305 4.86 -3.68 -17.83
C VAL A 305 6.31 -3.72 -18.31
N GLU A 306 6.78 -2.71 -19.03
CA GLU A 306 8.12 -2.66 -19.63
C GLU A 306 8.98 -1.56 -18.97
N GLY A 307 10.17 -1.88 -18.45
CA GLY A 307 11.13 -0.91 -17.91
C GLY A 307 12.01 -0.29 -19.00
N HIS A 308 12.11 1.04 -19.09
CA HIS A 308 13.03 1.70 -20.02
C HIS A 308 13.70 2.94 -19.41
N LEU A 309 15.00 3.12 -19.70
CA LEU A 309 15.78 4.29 -19.37
C LEU A 309 15.35 5.48 -20.25
N ALA A 310 14.73 6.48 -19.63
CA ALA A 310 14.69 7.83 -20.20
C ALA A 310 15.09 8.83 -19.12
N GLY A 311 16.35 9.28 -19.18
CA GLY A 311 16.82 10.44 -18.46
C GLY A 311 16.12 11.69 -18.99
N GLY A 312 15.48 12.44 -18.10
CA GLY A 312 14.80 13.68 -18.46
C GLY A 312 13.78 14.09 -17.41
N ALA A 313 13.91 15.34 -16.95
CA ALA A 313 12.89 16.03 -16.17
C ALA A 313 11.59 16.17 -16.99
N ALA A 314 10.48 16.34 -16.27
CA ALA A 314 9.11 16.59 -16.70
C ALA A 314 8.88 16.89 -18.21
N GLY A 315 7.95 16.17 -18.83
CA GLY A 315 7.45 16.50 -20.16
C GLY A 315 6.32 15.57 -20.60
N VAL A 316 5.15 16.15 -20.87
CA VAL A 316 4.08 15.52 -21.66
C VAL A 316 4.61 15.38 -23.09
N LEU A 317 4.62 14.17 -23.64
CA LEU A 317 5.02 13.91 -25.02
C LEU A 317 3.83 13.41 -25.81
N GLN A 318 3.26 14.32 -26.59
CA GLN A 318 2.55 14.06 -27.83
C GLN A 318 3.63 13.85 -28.90
N HIS A 319 3.61 12.78 -29.70
CA HIS A 319 4.06 12.92 -31.10
C HIS A 319 3.72 11.76 -32.04
N HIS A 320 3.67 12.18 -33.30
CA HIS A 320 3.38 11.50 -34.55
C HIS A 320 4.07 10.15 -34.79
N SER A 321 3.37 9.32 -35.56
CA SER A 321 3.87 8.17 -36.31
C SER A 321 5.02 8.58 -37.23
N GLY A 322 6.21 8.07 -36.95
CA GLY A 322 7.36 8.10 -37.85
C GLY A 322 8.16 6.83 -37.64
N ASP A 323 8.40 6.12 -38.74
CA ASP A 323 9.05 4.82 -38.83
C ASP A 323 10.45 4.87 -38.19
N GLY A 324 10.63 4.16 -37.06
CA GLY A 324 11.90 3.98 -36.39
C GLY A 324 12.15 2.49 -36.14
N GLU A 325 13.30 2.00 -36.58
CA GLU A 325 13.78 0.62 -36.45
C GLU A 325 13.58 0.05 -35.04
N ALA A 326 12.95 -1.13 -34.97
CA ALA A 326 12.75 -1.85 -33.72
C ALA A 326 14.07 -2.47 -33.24
N VAL A 327 14.57 -2.01 -32.09
CA VAL A 327 15.68 -2.66 -31.37
C VAL A 327 15.16 -3.99 -30.80
N PRO A 328 15.85 -5.13 -31.00
CA PRO A 328 15.37 -6.42 -30.54
C PRO A 328 15.31 -6.47 -29.00
N LEU A 329 14.09 -6.52 -28.46
CA LEU A 329 13.82 -6.92 -27.08
C LEU A 329 14.33 -8.35 -26.89
N GLN A 330 15.17 -8.57 -25.88
CA GLN A 330 15.64 -9.89 -25.52
C GLN A 330 14.45 -10.71 -24.97
N GLU A 331 13.80 -11.49 -25.84
CA GLU A 331 12.79 -12.50 -25.45
C GLU A 331 13.47 -13.67 -24.71
N ALA A 332 13.95 -13.41 -23.49
CA ALA A 332 14.49 -14.45 -22.61
C ALA A 332 13.45 -14.78 -21.52
N ARG A 333 12.57 -15.76 -21.77
CA ARG A 333 11.80 -16.52 -20.76
C ARG A 333 11.13 -15.71 -19.63
N LEU A 334 10.59 -14.53 -19.93
CA LEU A 334 9.96 -13.62 -18.94
C LEU A 334 8.49 -13.95 -18.60
N GLY A 335 7.91 -14.98 -19.24
CA GLY A 335 6.53 -15.47 -19.06
C GLY A 335 6.12 -15.88 -17.62
N ASP A 336 7.11 -16.07 -16.74
CA ASP A 336 6.91 -16.79 -15.50
C ASP A 336 6.78 -15.90 -14.26
N LEU A 337 7.15 -14.61 -14.29
CA LEU A 337 7.26 -13.81 -13.06
C LEU A 337 5.90 -13.57 -12.37
N PHE A 338 4.92 -13.01 -13.11
CA PHE A 338 3.60 -12.78 -12.53
C PHE A 338 2.80 -14.07 -12.40
N ARG A 339 2.96 -15.01 -13.33
CA ARG A 339 2.32 -16.31 -13.23
C ARG A 339 2.80 -17.06 -11.99
N ALA A 340 4.10 -17.05 -11.69
CA ALA A 340 4.67 -17.67 -10.50
C ALA A 340 4.17 -17.00 -9.22
N SER A 341 4.20 -15.66 -9.12
CA SER A 341 3.63 -14.92 -7.99
C SER A 341 2.16 -15.28 -7.75
N GLN A 342 1.34 -15.27 -8.81
CA GLN A 342 -0.08 -15.61 -8.73
C GLN A 342 -0.31 -17.09 -8.37
N LEU A 343 0.50 -18.01 -8.89
CA LEU A 343 0.43 -19.43 -8.53
C LEU A 343 0.80 -19.66 -7.06
N GLN A 344 1.82 -18.96 -6.54
CA GLN A 344 2.17 -18.99 -5.12
C GLN A 344 1.04 -18.45 -4.25
N LEU A 345 0.47 -17.29 -4.60
CA LEU A 345 -0.71 -16.73 -3.92
C LEU A 345 -1.89 -17.73 -3.93
N LYS A 346 -2.17 -18.39 -5.06
CA LYS A 346 -3.24 -19.40 -5.17
C LYS A 346 -2.98 -20.66 -4.35
N HIS A 347 -1.75 -21.16 -4.36
CA HIS A 347 -1.36 -22.35 -3.59
C HIS A 347 -1.41 -22.10 -2.07
N GLN A 348 -1.22 -20.86 -1.62
CA GLN A 348 -1.44 -20.49 -0.21
C GLN A 348 -2.92 -20.63 0.17
N LEU A 349 -3.83 -20.19 -0.71
CA LEU A 349 -5.28 -20.26 -0.48
C LEU A 349 -5.84 -21.69 -0.47
N SER A 350 -5.21 -22.63 -1.18
CA SER A 350 -5.65 -24.03 -1.17
C SER A 350 -5.22 -24.80 0.08
N LYS A 351 -4.11 -24.38 0.74
CA LYS A 351 -3.57 -25.05 1.93
C LYS A 351 -4.28 -24.67 3.24
N THR A 352 -4.95 -23.53 3.30
CA THR A 352 -5.63 -23.05 4.52
C THR A 352 -6.98 -23.71 4.78
N GLY A 353 -7.46 -24.61 3.93
CA GLY A 353 -8.77 -25.30 4.08
C GLY A 353 -9.99 -24.39 3.91
N GLU A 354 -9.80 -23.07 3.95
CA GLU A 354 -10.79 -22.06 3.60
C GLU A 354 -10.67 -21.73 2.11
N ARG A 355 -11.72 -22.01 1.32
CA ARG A 355 -11.89 -21.45 -0.04
C ARG A 355 -12.12 -19.93 0.05
N ARG A 356 -11.12 -19.15 0.47
CA ARG A 356 -11.14 -17.71 0.28
C ARG A 356 -10.24 -17.41 -0.91
N SER A 357 -10.80 -17.09 -2.07
CA SER A 357 -10.04 -16.33 -3.07
C SER A 357 -9.72 -14.98 -2.45
N PHE A 358 -8.49 -14.49 -2.57
CA PHE A 358 -8.23 -13.09 -2.25
C PHE A 358 -9.06 -12.25 -3.23
N SER A 359 -9.95 -11.40 -2.72
CA SER A 359 -10.71 -10.46 -3.55
C SER A 359 -9.82 -9.33 -4.09
N ILE A 360 -8.68 -9.08 -3.43
CA ILE A 360 -7.73 -8.01 -3.75
C ILE A 360 -6.29 -8.51 -3.60
N VAL A 361 -5.45 -8.18 -4.58
CA VAL A 361 -3.99 -8.37 -4.53
C VAL A 361 -3.29 -7.01 -4.62
N VAL A 362 -2.41 -6.75 -3.68
CA VAL A 362 -1.64 -5.51 -3.55
C VAL A 362 -0.20 -5.74 -4.02
N LYS A 363 0.24 -5.02 -5.05
CA LYS A 363 1.61 -5.08 -5.55
C LYS A 363 2.35 -3.80 -5.24
N VAL A 364 3.55 -3.93 -4.69
CA VAL A 364 4.51 -2.83 -4.58
C VAL A 364 5.62 -3.10 -5.59
N MET A 365 5.89 -2.16 -6.48
CA MET A 365 6.82 -2.36 -7.58
C MET A 365 8.01 -1.41 -7.52
N VAL A 366 9.22 -1.98 -7.59
CA VAL A 366 10.48 -1.26 -7.67
C VAL A 366 11.08 -1.53 -9.05
N ILE A 367 11.20 -0.49 -9.87
CA ILE A 367 11.83 -0.59 -11.19
C ILE A 367 13.26 -0.06 -11.04
N ASN A 368 14.25 -0.89 -11.31
CA ASN A 368 15.64 -0.45 -11.37
C ASN A 368 15.88 0.19 -12.74
N ASN A 369 16.46 1.39 -12.74
CA ASN A 369 16.84 2.09 -13.94
C ASN A 369 18.22 1.63 -14.42
#